data_AF-A0A2N6AMD7-F1
#
_entry.id   AF-A0A2N6AMD7-F1
#
_cell.length_a   1.000
_cell.length_b   1.000
_cell.length_c   1.000
_cell.angle_alpha   90.00
_cell.angle_beta   90.00
_cell.angle_gamma   90.00
#
_symmetry.space_group_name_H-M   'P 1'
#
loop_
_entity.id
_entity.type
_entity.pdbx_description
1 polymer ?
#
loop_
_entity_poly.entity_id
_entity_poly.type
_entity_poly.pdbx_seq_one_letter_code
_entity_poly.pdbx_strand_id
1 'polypeptide(L)'
;MFGNPLAAISAGGVAVNNLAMILGASAVAAGLAMIAGIGPGVGQGYAAGKGAEAVGINPEAGRVSTMVMLLGAAVAETSGILALVVALILLFGNPLVDDVGSVVVIAASAIGAGFSMIAGVGPGIGQGYAAGKGTEAVAKHPDRQSSIVRTMFLGQAVAQTTGIYALIVSLVLMFGNPLTALADGGGEINNLAVILGCSAIGAGLAMIAGIGPGVGQGYAAGKGAEAVGINPKAGRVSTMVMLLGAAVAETSGILALVVALILLFGNPLVVQSGSVVVIAMAAV
;
A
#
# COMPACT_ATOMS: atom_id res chain seq x y z
N MET A 1 -13.85 -3.01 -27.89
CA MET A 1 -12.40 -3.16 -28.05
C MET A 1 -11.76 -3.92 -26.88
N PHE A 2 -12.49 -4.85 -26.25
CA PHE A 2 -11.93 -5.81 -25.28
C PHE A 2 -12.53 -7.16 -25.64
N GLY A 3 -11.78 -7.99 -26.38
CA GLY A 3 -12.20 -9.37 -26.63
C GLY A 3 -12.16 -10.14 -25.32
N ASN A 4 -13.16 -10.98 -25.06
CA ASN A 4 -13.18 -11.83 -23.87
C ASN A 4 -12.00 -12.83 -23.95
N PRO A 5 -10.97 -12.71 -23.09
CA PRO A 5 -9.81 -13.62 -23.12
C PRO A 5 -10.22 -15.07 -22.87
N LEU A 6 -11.37 -15.29 -22.23
CA LEU A 6 -11.92 -16.61 -21.93
C LEU A 6 -12.44 -17.34 -23.19
N ALA A 7 -12.72 -16.63 -24.29
CA ALA A 7 -13.17 -17.27 -25.53
C ALA A 7 -12.08 -18.11 -26.21
N ALA A 8 -10.80 -17.87 -25.88
CA ALA A 8 -9.67 -18.66 -26.37
C ALA A 8 -9.37 -19.91 -25.52
N ILE A 9 -10.04 -20.07 -24.36
CA ILE A 9 -9.72 -21.14 -23.39
C ILE A 9 -10.29 -22.51 -23.80
N SER A 10 -11.15 -22.58 -24.82
CA SER A 10 -11.83 -23.83 -25.20
C SER A 10 -10.96 -24.86 -25.95
N ALA A 11 -9.67 -24.59 -26.17
CA ALA A 11 -8.74 -25.52 -26.82
C ALA A 11 -7.55 -25.79 -25.88
N GLY A 12 -7.60 -26.89 -25.13
CA GLY A 12 -6.63 -27.23 -24.08
C GLY A 12 -5.20 -27.46 -24.59
N GLY A 13 -4.38 -26.40 -24.59
CA GLY A 13 -2.94 -26.45 -24.82
C GLY A 13 -2.15 -25.79 -23.68
N VAL A 14 -0.84 -26.04 -23.59
CA VAL A 14 0.02 -25.53 -22.50
C VAL A 14 -0.04 -23.99 -22.39
N ALA A 15 -0.04 -23.28 -23.52
CA ALA A 15 -0.16 -21.81 -23.54
C ALA A 15 -1.50 -21.32 -22.96
N VAL A 16 -2.60 -22.05 -23.23
CA VAL A 16 -3.94 -21.72 -22.72
C VAL A 16 -4.02 -21.97 -21.21
N ASN A 17 -3.41 -23.05 -20.71
CA ASN A 17 -3.35 -23.35 -19.28
C ASN A 17 -2.50 -22.32 -18.52
N ASN A 18 -1.38 -21.88 -19.10
CA ASN A 18 -0.53 -20.86 -18.48
C ASN A 18 -1.24 -19.51 -18.38
N LEU A 19 -1.92 -19.10 -19.46
CA LEU A 19 -2.75 -17.89 -19.45
C LEU A 19 -3.87 -17.98 -18.40
N ALA A 20 -4.56 -19.12 -18.30
CA ALA A 20 -5.61 -19.32 -17.31
C ALA A 20 -5.09 -19.20 -15.87
N MET A 21 -3.88 -19.71 -15.58
CA MET A 21 -3.24 -19.57 -14.27
C MET A 21 -2.92 -18.11 -13.93
N ILE A 22 -2.34 -17.37 -14.88
CA ILE A 22 -1.98 -15.95 -14.68
C ILE A 22 -3.24 -15.12 -14.45
N LEU A 23 -4.28 -15.32 -15.27
CA LEU A 23 -5.55 -14.60 -15.12
C LEU A 23 -6.26 -14.97 -13.80
N GLY A 24 -6.25 -16.24 -13.41
CA GLY A 24 -6.81 -16.68 -12.13
C GLY A 24 -6.09 -16.06 -10.94
N ALA A 25 -4.76 -16.05 -10.95
CA ALA A 25 -3.95 -15.40 -9.92
C ALA A 25 -4.17 -13.88 -9.88
N SER A 26 -4.31 -13.24 -11.04
CA SER A 26 -4.57 -11.81 -11.17
C SER A 26 -5.94 -11.41 -10.64
N ALA A 27 -6.96 -12.25 -10.82
CA ALA A 27 -8.28 -12.03 -10.23
C ALA A 27 -8.23 -12.08 -8.70
N VAL A 28 -7.50 -13.05 -8.13
CA VAL A 28 -7.28 -13.13 -6.68
C VAL A 28 -6.51 -11.90 -6.18
N ALA A 29 -5.44 -11.52 -6.88
CA ALA A 29 -4.63 -10.36 -6.54
C ALA A 29 -5.41 -9.05 -6.57
N ALA A 30 -6.29 -8.85 -7.56
CA ALA A 30 -7.18 -7.69 -7.63
C ALA A 30 -8.11 -7.63 -6.40
N GLY A 31 -8.66 -8.76 -5.99
CA GLY A 31 -9.45 -8.85 -4.76
C GLY A 31 -8.64 -8.54 -3.48
N LEU A 32 -7.42 -9.08 -3.38
CA LEU A 32 -6.50 -8.82 -2.28
C LEU A 32 -6.12 -7.33 -2.18
N ALA A 33 -5.86 -6.68 -3.32
CA ALA A 33 -5.54 -5.25 -3.33
C ALA A 33 -6.67 -4.42 -2.71
N MET A 34 -7.93 -4.75 -3.01
CA MET A 34 -9.09 -4.01 -2.50
C MET A 34 -9.30 -4.13 -0.98
N ILE A 35 -8.60 -5.02 -0.27
CA ILE A 35 -8.59 -5.06 1.20
C ILE A 35 -8.08 -3.72 1.78
N ALA A 36 -7.23 -3.00 1.05
CA ALA A 36 -6.80 -1.65 1.41
C ALA A 36 -7.96 -0.68 1.69
N GLY A 37 -9.11 -0.89 1.04
CA GLY A 37 -10.33 -0.08 1.22
C GLY A 37 -10.91 -0.11 2.63
N ILE A 38 -10.55 -1.09 3.47
CA ILE A 38 -10.90 -1.11 4.89
C ILE A 38 -10.35 0.15 5.59
N GLY A 39 -9.14 0.58 5.21
CA GLY A 39 -8.48 1.70 5.88
C GLY A 39 -9.25 3.01 5.75
N PRO A 40 -9.47 3.52 4.51
CA PRO A 40 -10.27 4.70 4.28
C PRO A 40 -11.67 4.59 4.88
N GLY A 41 -12.36 3.45 4.73
CA GLY A 41 -13.71 3.27 5.28
C GLY A 41 -13.79 3.47 6.80
N VAL A 42 -12.85 2.87 7.55
CA VAL A 42 -12.76 3.04 9.01
C VAL A 42 -12.33 4.47 9.37
N GLY A 43 -11.27 4.97 8.75
CA GLY A 43 -10.70 6.29 9.08
C GLY A 43 -11.66 7.43 8.77
N GLN A 44 -12.30 7.42 7.59
CA GLN A 44 -13.26 8.44 7.19
C GLN A 44 -14.56 8.33 7.97
N GLY A 45 -15.01 7.12 8.32
CA GLY A 45 -16.15 6.92 9.22
C GLY A 45 -15.90 7.58 10.58
N TYR A 46 -14.69 7.41 11.15
CA TYR A 46 -14.28 8.13 12.36
C TYR A 46 -14.28 9.65 12.14
N ALA A 47 -13.72 10.13 11.03
CA ALA A 47 -13.70 11.56 10.70
C ALA A 47 -15.11 12.15 10.60
N ALA A 48 -16.04 11.43 9.97
CA ALA A 48 -17.44 11.82 9.84
C ALA A 48 -18.14 11.91 11.20
N GLY A 49 -17.92 10.92 12.09
CA GLY A 49 -18.43 10.96 13.46
C GLY A 49 -17.90 12.17 14.24
N LYS A 50 -16.59 12.43 14.16
CA LYS A 50 -15.98 13.62 14.78
C LYS A 50 -16.43 14.93 14.15
N GLY A 51 -16.71 14.95 12.85
CA GLY A 51 -17.32 16.09 12.18
C GLY A 51 -18.72 16.39 12.69
N ALA A 52 -19.57 15.36 12.87
CA ALA A 52 -20.90 15.52 13.42
C ALA A 52 -20.87 16.04 14.88
N GLU A 53 -20.01 15.46 15.72
CA GLU A 53 -19.79 15.96 17.10
C GLU A 53 -19.31 17.41 17.10
N ALA A 54 -18.36 17.74 16.24
CA ALA A 54 -17.79 19.08 16.11
C ALA A 54 -18.84 20.14 15.73
N VAL A 55 -19.71 19.84 14.76
CA VAL A 55 -20.83 20.71 14.38
C VAL A 55 -21.85 20.84 15.51
N GLY A 56 -22.13 19.75 16.23
CA GLY A 56 -23.05 19.77 17.38
C GLY A 56 -22.54 20.65 18.53
N ILE A 57 -21.22 20.65 18.78
CA ILE A 57 -20.58 21.47 19.82
C ILE A 57 -20.49 22.94 19.39
N ASN A 58 -20.11 23.20 18.13
CA ASN A 58 -19.96 24.55 17.59
C ASN A 58 -20.61 24.70 16.20
N PRO A 59 -21.93 25.00 16.15
CA PRO A 59 -22.66 25.14 14.88
C PRO A 59 -22.13 26.26 13.99
N GLU A 60 -21.62 27.35 14.58
CA GLU A 60 -21.07 28.49 13.85
C GLU A 60 -19.79 28.12 13.09
N ALA A 61 -18.98 27.22 13.65
CA ALA A 61 -17.79 26.68 13.00
C ALA A 61 -18.09 25.51 12.05
N GLY A 62 -19.36 25.14 11.85
CA GLY A 62 -19.74 23.92 11.14
C GLY A 62 -19.20 23.87 9.71
N ARG A 63 -19.32 24.95 8.94
CA ARG A 63 -18.83 25.02 7.56
C ARG A 63 -17.32 24.76 7.46
N VAL A 64 -16.55 25.39 8.34
CA VAL A 64 -15.09 25.28 8.35
C VAL A 64 -14.67 23.88 8.82
N SER A 65 -15.35 23.35 9.82
CA SER A 65 -15.11 22.00 10.35
C SER A 65 -15.38 20.93 9.28
N THR A 66 -16.52 21.00 8.60
CA THR A 66 -16.85 20.10 7.47
C THR A 66 -15.81 20.21 6.36
N MET A 67 -15.34 21.42 6.04
CA MET A 67 -14.30 21.60 5.02
C MET A 67 -12.99 20.89 5.39
N VAL A 68 -12.55 21.02 6.64
CA VAL A 68 -11.34 20.35 7.14
C VAL A 68 -11.49 18.84 7.18
N MET A 69 -12.67 18.35 7.58
CA MET A 69 -13.02 16.93 7.54
C MET A 69 -12.88 16.37 6.12
N LEU A 70 -13.52 17.01 5.15
CA LEU A 70 -13.48 16.57 3.74
C LEU A 70 -12.07 16.59 3.16
N LEU A 71 -11.30 17.64 3.47
CA LEU A 71 -9.90 17.73 3.08
C LEU A 71 -9.04 16.58 3.63
N GLY A 72 -9.15 16.31 4.93
CA GLY A 72 -8.39 15.22 5.56
C GLY A 72 -8.85 13.85 5.11
N ALA A 73 -10.17 13.66 4.92
CA ALA A 73 -10.76 12.42 4.41
C ALA A 73 -10.33 12.12 2.97
N ALA A 74 -10.21 13.14 2.12
CA ALA A 74 -9.72 12.99 0.75
C ALA A 74 -8.28 12.46 0.71
N VAL A 75 -7.42 12.88 1.66
CA VAL A 75 -6.07 12.33 1.78
C VAL A 75 -6.13 10.86 2.21
N ALA A 76 -6.97 10.53 3.20
CA ALA A 76 -7.19 9.15 3.65
C ALA A 76 -7.67 8.22 2.53
N GLU A 77 -8.43 8.73 1.56
CA GLU A 77 -8.93 7.97 0.40
C GLU A 77 -7.83 7.51 -0.55
N THR A 78 -6.68 8.21 -0.56
CA THR A 78 -5.63 7.96 -1.56
C THR A 78 -5.15 6.51 -1.53
N SER A 79 -5.04 5.87 -0.36
CA SER A 79 -4.69 4.45 -0.28
C SER A 79 -5.72 3.52 -0.95
N GLY A 80 -7.01 3.83 -0.85
CA GLY A 80 -8.06 3.10 -1.55
C GLY A 80 -7.96 3.27 -3.07
N ILE A 81 -7.68 4.50 -3.53
CA ILE A 81 -7.49 4.79 -4.96
C ILE A 81 -6.26 4.06 -5.51
N LEU A 82 -5.13 4.06 -4.78
CA LEU A 82 -3.92 3.35 -5.21
C LEU A 82 -4.17 1.85 -5.39
N ALA A 83 -4.88 1.23 -4.43
CA ALA A 83 -5.25 -0.17 -4.51
C ALA A 83 -6.23 -0.46 -5.65
N LEU A 84 -7.21 0.43 -5.86
CA LEU A 84 -8.14 0.34 -6.99
C LEU A 84 -7.40 0.40 -8.32
N VAL A 85 -6.42 1.30 -8.47
CA VAL A 85 -5.61 1.39 -9.70
C VAL A 85 -4.88 0.08 -9.96
N VAL A 86 -4.24 -0.52 -8.96
CA VAL A 86 -3.57 -1.83 -9.12
C VAL A 86 -4.57 -2.92 -9.52
N ALA A 87 -5.73 -2.99 -8.86
CA ALA A 87 -6.77 -3.95 -9.20
C ALA A 87 -7.28 -3.78 -10.64
N LEU A 88 -7.52 -2.53 -11.07
CA LEU A 88 -7.97 -2.24 -12.43
C LEU A 88 -6.91 -2.57 -13.48
N ILE A 89 -5.63 -2.34 -13.20
CA ILE A 89 -4.54 -2.76 -14.08
C ILE A 89 -4.53 -4.28 -14.21
N LEU A 90 -4.59 -5.03 -13.12
CA LEU A 90 -4.61 -6.50 -13.15
C LEU A 90 -5.83 -7.09 -13.87
N LEU A 91 -6.97 -6.38 -13.88
CA LEU A 91 -8.20 -6.84 -14.54
C LEU A 91 -8.29 -6.45 -16.02
N PHE A 92 -7.82 -5.25 -16.39
CA PHE A 92 -8.10 -4.66 -17.71
C PHE A 92 -6.84 -4.33 -18.53
N GLY A 93 -5.69 -4.19 -17.89
CA GLY A 93 -4.43 -3.81 -18.54
C GLY A 93 -3.27 -4.64 -18.02
N ASN A 94 -3.49 -5.95 -17.84
CA ASN A 94 -2.60 -6.82 -17.09
C ASN A 94 -1.27 -7.04 -17.83
N PRO A 95 -0.14 -6.49 -17.34
CA PRO A 95 1.15 -6.59 -18.01
C PRO A 95 1.75 -8.00 -17.93
N LEU A 96 1.25 -8.85 -17.03
CA LEU A 96 1.78 -10.20 -16.76
C LEU A 96 1.32 -11.23 -17.79
N VAL A 97 0.32 -10.90 -18.61
CA VAL A 97 -0.25 -11.83 -19.61
C VAL A 97 0.72 -12.11 -20.76
N ASP A 98 1.47 -11.09 -21.17
CA ASP A 98 2.43 -11.18 -22.28
C ASP A 98 3.89 -11.34 -21.79
N ASP A 99 4.08 -11.52 -20.48
CA ASP A 99 5.40 -11.60 -19.88
C ASP A 99 6.06 -12.97 -20.17
N VAL A 100 7.37 -12.94 -20.38
CA VAL A 100 8.15 -14.12 -20.77
C VAL A 100 8.88 -14.66 -19.54
N GLY A 101 8.55 -15.89 -19.15
CA GLY A 101 9.19 -16.55 -18.03
C GLY A 101 8.36 -17.72 -17.50
N SER A 102 8.72 -18.20 -16.31
CA SER A 102 7.95 -19.26 -15.65
C SER A 102 6.57 -18.78 -15.22
N VAL A 103 5.52 -19.50 -15.65
CA VAL A 103 4.12 -19.24 -15.28
C VAL A 103 3.91 -19.17 -13.76
N VAL A 104 4.64 -19.98 -13.00
CA VAL A 104 4.56 -20.01 -11.53
C VAL A 104 5.05 -18.69 -10.95
N VAL A 105 6.17 -18.17 -11.45
CA VAL A 105 6.73 -16.89 -10.99
C VAL A 105 5.81 -15.73 -11.36
N ILE A 106 5.32 -15.71 -12.60
CA ILE A 106 4.41 -14.66 -13.09
C ILE A 106 3.11 -14.64 -12.29
N ALA A 107 2.45 -15.79 -12.13
CA ALA A 107 1.22 -15.91 -11.35
C ALA A 107 1.43 -15.54 -9.88
N ALA A 108 2.53 -16.00 -9.26
CA ALA A 108 2.88 -15.64 -7.89
C ALA A 108 3.18 -14.14 -7.72
N SER A 109 3.76 -13.50 -8.75
CA SER A 109 4.04 -12.07 -8.76
C SER A 109 2.77 -11.23 -8.81
N ALA A 110 1.74 -11.69 -9.54
CA ALA A 110 0.42 -11.08 -9.46
C ALA A 110 -0.11 -11.09 -8.02
N ILE A 111 -0.07 -12.25 -7.35
CA ILE A 111 -0.53 -12.40 -5.96
C ILE A 111 0.29 -11.53 -5.00
N GLY A 112 1.62 -11.50 -5.15
CA GLY A 112 2.50 -10.62 -4.38
C GLY A 112 2.16 -9.15 -4.55
N ALA A 113 1.86 -8.72 -5.79
CA ALA A 113 1.45 -7.35 -6.09
C ALA A 113 0.11 -6.98 -5.42
N GLY A 114 -0.83 -7.92 -5.34
CA GLY A 114 -2.08 -7.75 -4.59
C GLY A 114 -1.86 -7.65 -3.07
N PHE A 115 -1.02 -8.54 -2.51
CA PHE A 115 -0.70 -8.51 -1.08
C PHE A 115 -0.02 -7.23 -0.63
N SER A 116 0.88 -6.67 -1.45
CA SER A 116 1.58 -5.45 -1.06
C SER A 116 0.60 -4.31 -0.77
N MET A 117 -0.46 -4.19 -1.59
CA MET A 117 -1.45 -3.11 -1.47
C MET A 117 -2.27 -3.14 -0.17
N ILE A 118 -2.32 -4.28 0.54
CA ILE A 118 -2.96 -4.37 1.87
C ILE A 118 -2.33 -3.39 2.87
N ALA A 119 -1.06 -3.01 2.68
CA ALA A 119 -0.41 -1.96 3.49
C ALA A 119 -1.21 -0.65 3.53
N GLY A 120 -1.98 -0.36 2.48
CA GLY A 120 -2.85 0.81 2.36
C GLY A 120 -3.91 0.94 3.46
N VAL A 121 -4.24 -0.14 4.17
CA VAL A 121 -5.13 -0.10 5.34
C VAL A 121 -4.58 0.85 6.40
N GLY A 122 -3.28 0.81 6.68
CA GLY A 122 -2.69 1.62 7.76
C GLY A 122 -2.83 3.12 7.55
N PRO A 123 -2.31 3.66 6.42
CA PRO A 123 -2.44 5.08 6.11
C PRO A 123 -3.91 5.53 6.06
N GLY A 124 -4.81 4.72 5.48
CA GLY A 124 -6.24 5.06 5.43
C GLY A 124 -6.86 5.25 6.83
N ILE A 125 -6.60 4.34 7.77
CA ILE A 125 -7.08 4.47 9.16
C ILE A 125 -6.44 5.68 9.83
N GLY A 126 -5.10 5.75 9.79
CA GLY A 126 -4.34 6.78 10.50
C GLY A 126 -4.67 8.19 10.00
N GLN A 127 -4.74 8.38 8.68
CA GLN A 127 -5.05 9.68 8.09
C GLN A 127 -6.50 10.07 8.33
N GLY A 128 -7.45 9.13 8.31
CA GLY A 128 -8.83 9.41 8.68
C GLY A 128 -8.97 9.80 10.17
N TYR A 129 -8.21 9.17 11.07
CA TYR A 129 -8.10 9.62 12.45
C TYR A 129 -7.58 11.06 12.54
N ALA A 130 -6.52 11.38 11.78
CA ALA A 130 -5.98 12.73 11.72
C ALA A 130 -7.02 13.75 11.22
N ALA A 131 -7.81 13.38 10.21
CA ALA A 131 -8.89 14.21 9.69
C ALA A 131 -9.96 14.49 10.76
N GLY A 132 -10.38 13.47 11.51
CA GLY A 132 -11.34 13.61 12.60
C GLY A 132 -10.82 14.52 13.73
N LYS A 133 -9.58 14.31 14.17
CA LYS A 133 -8.96 15.15 15.21
C LYS A 133 -8.68 16.58 14.75
N GLY A 134 -8.26 16.77 13.50
CA GLY A 134 -8.11 18.09 12.89
C GLY A 134 -9.44 18.83 12.84
N THR A 135 -10.51 18.14 12.45
CA THR A 135 -11.88 18.68 12.43
C THR A 135 -12.34 19.13 13.82
N GLU A 136 -12.16 18.27 14.82
CA GLU A 136 -12.50 18.58 16.22
C GLU A 136 -11.70 19.79 16.74
N ALA A 137 -10.41 19.86 16.43
CA ALA A 137 -9.55 20.96 16.85
C ALA A 137 -9.96 22.29 16.20
N VAL A 138 -10.36 22.27 14.92
CA VAL A 138 -10.84 23.46 14.21
C VAL A 138 -12.20 23.93 14.72
N ALA A 139 -13.10 23.02 15.09
CA ALA A 139 -14.37 23.42 15.70
C ALA A 139 -14.17 24.13 17.05
N LYS A 140 -13.19 23.70 17.84
CA LYS A 140 -12.81 24.33 19.12
C LYS A 140 -12.06 25.66 18.91
N HIS A 141 -11.25 25.75 17.85
CA HIS A 141 -10.42 26.92 17.55
C HIS A 141 -10.44 27.29 16.06
N PRO A 142 -11.54 27.89 15.55
CA PRO A 142 -11.69 28.20 14.13
C PRO A 142 -10.66 29.22 13.62
N ASP A 143 -10.22 30.14 14.49
CA ASP A 143 -9.18 31.14 14.22
C ASP A 143 -7.80 30.52 13.90
N ARG A 144 -7.59 29.24 14.25
CA ARG A 144 -6.32 28.52 14.12
C ARG A 144 -6.32 27.48 13.01
N GLN A 145 -7.36 27.46 12.18
CA GLN A 145 -7.56 26.46 11.11
C GLN A 145 -6.31 26.24 10.27
N SER A 146 -5.66 27.30 9.81
CA SER A 146 -4.50 27.21 8.91
C SER A 146 -3.34 26.43 9.53
N SER A 147 -3.03 26.66 10.80
CA SER A 147 -1.96 25.96 11.53
C SER A 147 -2.32 24.50 11.82
N ILE A 148 -3.59 24.23 12.17
CA ILE A 148 -4.08 22.87 12.42
C ILE A 148 -4.00 22.03 11.14
N VAL A 149 -4.55 22.55 10.04
CA VAL A 149 -4.59 21.86 8.74
C VAL A 149 -3.18 21.61 8.20
N ARG A 150 -2.28 22.59 8.30
CA ARG A 150 -0.87 22.40 7.89
C ARG A 150 -0.19 21.27 8.65
N THR A 151 -0.40 21.21 9.95
CA THR A 151 0.19 20.16 10.81
C THR A 151 -0.42 18.79 10.50
N MET A 152 -1.74 18.75 10.34
CA MET A 152 -2.47 17.55 9.94
C MET A 152 -1.92 16.99 8.62
N PHE A 153 -1.85 17.82 7.57
CA PHE A 153 -1.35 17.37 6.26
C PHE A 153 0.11 16.95 6.29
N LEU A 154 0.95 17.65 7.03
CA LEU A 154 2.35 17.26 7.19
C LEU A 154 2.47 15.86 7.80
N GLY A 155 1.71 15.57 8.86
CA GLY A 155 1.71 14.25 9.47
C GLY A 155 1.05 13.18 8.58
N GLN A 156 -0.04 13.51 7.87
CA GLN A 156 -0.67 12.60 6.92
C GLN A 156 0.26 12.26 5.75
N ALA A 157 1.07 13.22 5.28
CA ALA A 157 2.07 12.97 4.23
C ALA A 157 3.13 11.96 4.68
N VAL A 158 3.58 12.04 5.94
CA VAL A 158 4.48 11.04 6.51
C VAL A 158 3.79 9.67 6.58
N ALA A 159 2.54 9.63 7.09
CA ALA A 159 1.74 8.41 7.16
C ALA A 159 1.51 7.73 5.80
N GLN A 160 1.57 8.47 4.69
CA GLN A 160 1.36 7.92 3.34
C GLN A 160 2.55 7.11 2.83
N THR A 161 3.75 7.33 3.36
CA THR A 161 5.00 6.78 2.82
C THR A 161 4.97 5.25 2.71
N THR A 162 4.44 4.54 3.71
CA THR A 162 4.31 3.08 3.66
C THR A 162 3.37 2.59 2.56
N GLY A 163 2.30 3.34 2.28
CA GLY A 163 1.41 3.07 1.15
C GLY A 163 2.13 3.24 -0.21
N ILE A 164 3.03 4.22 -0.29
CA ILE A 164 3.86 4.43 -1.49
C ILE A 164 4.89 3.30 -1.66
N TYR A 165 5.53 2.83 -0.59
CA TYR A 165 6.46 1.70 -0.69
C TYR A 165 5.75 0.44 -1.19
N ALA A 166 4.55 0.15 -0.66
CA ALA A 166 3.74 -0.98 -1.09
C ALA A 166 3.33 -0.90 -2.56
N LEU A 167 2.97 0.32 -3.01
CA LEU A 167 2.69 0.58 -4.42
C LEU A 167 3.93 0.34 -5.29
N ILE A 168 5.11 0.83 -4.87
CA ILE A 168 6.36 0.63 -5.62
C ILE A 168 6.65 -0.87 -5.76
N VAL A 169 6.55 -1.65 -4.68
CA VAL A 169 6.76 -3.11 -4.75
C VAL A 169 5.73 -3.78 -5.67
N SER A 170 4.47 -3.34 -5.62
CA SER A 170 3.42 -3.82 -6.54
C SER A 170 3.78 -3.56 -8.00
N LEU A 171 4.19 -2.33 -8.31
CA LEU A 171 4.57 -1.92 -9.66
C LEU A 171 5.84 -2.62 -10.15
N VAL A 172 6.82 -2.85 -9.27
CA VAL A 172 8.01 -3.64 -9.61
C VAL A 172 7.61 -5.07 -9.98
N LEU A 173 6.77 -5.73 -9.19
CA LEU A 173 6.28 -7.09 -9.50
C LEU A 173 5.48 -7.17 -10.80
N MET A 174 4.79 -6.09 -11.19
CA MET A 174 3.95 -6.04 -12.39
C MET A 174 4.70 -5.63 -13.66
N PHE A 175 5.66 -4.72 -13.58
CA PHE A 175 6.27 -4.08 -14.76
C PHE A 175 7.79 -4.22 -14.87
N GLY A 176 8.47 -4.52 -13.76
CA GLY A 176 9.93 -4.51 -13.69
C GLY A 176 10.45 -5.69 -12.89
N ASN A 177 9.82 -6.85 -13.03
CA ASN A 177 10.03 -7.98 -12.15
C ASN A 177 11.39 -8.64 -12.45
N PRO A 178 12.37 -8.56 -11.54
CA PRO A 178 13.68 -9.15 -11.78
C PRO A 178 13.65 -10.69 -11.76
N LEU A 179 12.59 -11.31 -11.22
CA LEU A 179 12.52 -12.75 -10.98
C LEU A 179 12.12 -13.54 -12.25
N THR A 180 11.41 -12.91 -13.19
CA THR A 180 10.91 -13.60 -14.39
C THR A 180 12.05 -13.97 -15.33
N ALA A 181 13.05 -13.10 -15.46
CA ALA A 181 14.27 -13.36 -16.24
C ALA A 181 15.19 -14.45 -15.64
N LEU A 182 15.04 -14.80 -14.36
CA LEU A 182 15.87 -15.83 -13.71
C LEU A 182 15.30 -17.24 -13.91
N ALA A 183 14.06 -17.35 -14.39
CA ALA A 183 13.34 -18.59 -14.57
C ALA A 183 13.14 -18.93 -16.06
N ASP A 184 14.22 -18.90 -16.84
CA ASP A 184 14.24 -19.35 -18.24
C ASP A 184 14.16 -20.88 -18.31
N GLY A 185 12.95 -21.41 -18.20
CA GLY A 185 12.70 -22.85 -18.13
C GLY A 185 11.39 -23.26 -18.81
N GLY A 186 11.18 -22.85 -20.06
CA GLY A 186 10.34 -23.57 -21.03
C GLY A 186 8.97 -24.08 -20.58
N GLY A 187 8.25 -23.38 -19.70
CA GLY A 187 6.93 -23.79 -19.20
C GLY A 187 6.94 -24.98 -18.23
N GLU A 188 8.09 -25.52 -17.85
CA GLU A 188 8.19 -26.60 -16.86
C GLU A 188 8.28 -26.03 -15.43
N ILE A 189 7.48 -26.60 -14.52
CA ILE A 189 7.53 -26.27 -13.10
C ILE A 189 8.78 -26.93 -12.52
N ASN A 190 9.78 -26.11 -12.18
CA ASN A 190 11.00 -26.57 -11.52
C ASN A 190 11.15 -25.96 -10.12
N ASN A 191 12.01 -26.55 -9.29
CA ASN A 191 12.22 -26.13 -7.90
C ASN A 191 12.65 -24.66 -7.79
N LEU A 192 13.40 -24.15 -8.78
CA LEU A 192 13.84 -22.76 -8.83
C LEU A 192 12.65 -21.81 -9.02
N ALA A 193 11.75 -22.11 -9.97
CA ALA A 193 10.55 -21.32 -10.22
C ALA A 193 9.62 -21.26 -9.00
N VAL A 194 9.54 -22.35 -8.22
CA VAL A 194 8.79 -22.36 -6.96
C VAL A 194 9.41 -21.40 -5.94
N ILE A 195 10.74 -21.43 -5.76
CA ILE A 195 11.44 -20.53 -4.82
C ILE A 195 11.26 -19.07 -5.25
N LEU A 196 11.43 -18.76 -6.54
CA LEU A 196 11.26 -17.41 -7.07
C LEU A 196 9.81 -16.93 -6.95
N GLY A 197 8.83 -17.79 -7.23
CA GLY A 197 7.41 -17.47 -7.02
C GLY A 197 7.07 -17.21 -5.55
N CYS A 198 7.56 -18.05 -4.63
CA CYS A 198 7.41 -17.81 -3.19
C CYS A 198 8.11 -16.53 -2.74
N SER A 199 9.23 -16.16 -3.36
CA SER A 199 9.94 -14.91 -3.08
C SER A 199 9.13 -13.70 -3.53
N ALA A 200 8.44 -13.78 -4.68
CA ALA A 200 7.54 -12.73 -5.16
C ALA A 200 6.35 -12.51 -4.20
N ILE A 201 5.71 -13.60 -3.74
CA ILE A 201 4.64 -13.53 -2.74
C ILE A 201 5.18 -13.00 -1.41
N GLY A 202 6.35 -13.47 -0.97
CA GLY A 202 7.01 -13.04 0.26
C GLY A 202 7.34 -11.56 0.27
N ALA A 203 7.79 -11.01 -0.87
CA ALA A 203 8.02 -9.57 -1.03
C ALA A 203 6.71 -8.77 -0.86
N GLY A 204 5.60 -9.24 -1.43
CA GLY A 204 4.28 -8.65 -1.23
C GLY A 204 3.80 -8.71 0.22
N LEU A 205 3.91 -9.88 0.86
CA LEU A 205 3.50 -10.09 2.26
C LEU A 205 4.31 -9.24 3.24
N ALA A 206 5.61 -9.06 3.01
CA ALA A 206 6.44 -8.21 3.86
C ALA A 206 5.87 -6.79 3.97
N MET A 207 5.34 -6.24 2.86
CA MET A 207 4.81 -4.87 2.83
C MET A 207 3.58 -4.67 3.72
N ILE A 208 2.87 -5.73 4.12
CA ILE A 208 1.74 -5.65 5.07
C ILE A 208 2.18 -5.01 6.41
N ALA A 209 3.45 -5.14 6.80
CA ALA A 209 4.01 -4.45 7.96
C ALA A 209 3.81 -2.92 7.91
N GLY A 210 3.67 -2.34 6.71
CA GLY A 210 3.38 -0.92 6.48
C GLY A 210 2.07 -0.44 7.10
N ILE A 211 1.17 -1.33 7.51
CA ILE A 211 -0.05 -0.99 8.27
C ILE A 211 0.33 -0.29 9.59
N GLY A 212 1.28 -0.85 10.33
CA GLY A 212 1.67 -0.35 11.66
C GLY A 212 2.12 1.12 11.65
N PRO A 213 3.15 1.48 10.87
CA PRO A 213 3.60 2.86 10.76
C PRO A 213 2.50 3.78 10.21
N GLY A 214 1.73 3.34 9.20
CA GLY A 214 0.65 4.16 8.62
C GLY A 214 -0.41 4.55 9.66
N VAL A 215 -0.85 3.61 10.51
CA VAL A 215 -1.78 3.90 11.62
C VAL A 215 -1.11 4.83 12.65
N GLY A 216 0.08 4.47 13.11
CA GLY A 216 0.77 5.19 14.19
C GLY A 216 1.13 6.63 13.83
N GLN A 217 1.60 6.85 12.60
CA GLN A 217 1.95 8.18 12.10
C GLN A 217 0.71 9.04 11.86
N GLY A 218 -0.38 8.45 11.37
CA GLY A 218 -1.65 9.16 11.27
C GLY A 218 -2.25 9.53 12.63
N TYR A 219 -2.12 8.66 13.63
CA TYR A 219 -2.45 9.00 15.02
C TYR A 219 -1.62 10.18 15.53
N ALA A 220 -0.30 10.14 15.32
CA ALA A 220 0.61 11.23 15.67
C ALA A 220 0.23 12.54 14.94
N ALA A 221 -0.18 12.47 13.67
CA ALA A 221 -0.66 13.60 12.89
C ALA A 221 -1.91 14.25 13.50
N GLY A 222 -2.90 13.44 13.89
CA GLY A 222 -4.10 13.92 14.56
C GLY A 222 -3.80 14.59 15.90
N LYS A 223 -2.90 14.00 16.69
CA LYS A 223 -2.45 14.59 17.97
C LYS A 223 -1.60 15.84 17.81
N GLY A 224 -0.76 15.90 16.78
CA GLY A 224 -0.04 17.11 16.41
C GLY A 224 -1.00 18.24 16.03
N ALA A 225 -2.00 17.94 15.19
CA ALA A 225 -3.02 18.91 14.79
C ALA A 225 -3.83 19.43 16.00
N GLU A 226 -4.24 18.54 16.91
CA GLU A 226 -4.90 18.90 18.16
C GLU A 226 -4.00 19.79 19.06
N ALA A 227 -2.74 19.42 19.25
CA ALA A 227 -1.80 20.17 20.08
C ALA A 227 -1.54 21.59 19.54
N VAL A 228 -1.38 21.75 18.22
CA VAL A 228 -1.24 23.06 17.58
C VAL A 228 -2.52 23.90 17.72
N GLY A 229 -3.69 23.24 17.68
CA GLY A 229 -4.96 23.89 17.97
C GLY A 229 -5.02 24.45 19.39
N ILE A 230 -4.56 23.69 20.39
CA ILE A 230 -4.53 24.11 21.80
C ILE A 230 -3.52 25.25 22.03
N ASN A 231 -2.27 25.09 21.56
CA ASN A 231 -1.20 26.07 21.76
C ASN A 231 -0.38 26.34 20.48
N PRO A 232 -0.78 27.34 19.68
CA PRO A 232 -0.08 27.70 18.45
C PRO A 232 1.38 28.15 18.66
N LYS A 233 1.68 28.76 19.81
CA LYS A 233 3.05 29.25 20.10
C LYS A 233 4.04 28.10 20.25
N ALA A 234 3.58 26.96 20.73
CA ALA A 234 4.36 25.73 20.81
C ALA A 234 4.28 24.89 19.52
N GLY A 235 3.61 25.37 18.47
CA GLY A 235 3.26 24.55 17.31
C GLY A 235 4.47 23.98 16.59
N ARG A 236 5.52 24.80 16.39
CA ARG A 236 6.79 24.33 15.79
C ARG A 236 7.41 23.17 16.59
N VAL A 237 7.43 23.27 17.91
CA VAL A 237 8.00 22.24 18.79
C VAL A 237 7.15 20.97 18.74
N SER A 238 5.82 21.11 18.80
CA SER A 238 4.89 19.98 18.69
C SER A 238 5.05 19.24 17.36
N THR A 239 5.14 19.96 16.25
CA THR A 239 5.38 19.37 14.93
C THR A 239 6.72 18.64 14.87
N MET A 240 7.80 19.19 15.45
CA MET A 240 9.10 18.52 15.47
C MET A 240 9.07 17.23 16.29
N VAL A 241 8.42 17.23 17.45
CA VAL A 241 8.25 16.01 18.27
C VAL A 241 7.41 14.96 17.53
N MET A 242 6.34 15.38 16.84
CA MET A 242 5.54 14.51 16.00
C MET A 242 6.39 13.85 14.89
N LEU A 243 7.19 14.64 14.16
CA LEU A 243 8.05 14.12 13.10
C LEU A 243 9.14 13.17 13.63
N LEU A 244 9.74 13.48 14.79
CA LEU A 244 10.71 12.60 15.42
C LEU A 244 10.07 11.25 15.79
N GLY A 245 8.89 11.27 16.41
CA GLY A 245 8.16 10.05 16.73
C GLY A 245 7.74 9.27 15.49
N ALA A 246 7.31 9.97 14.44
CA ALA A 246 6.94 9.36 13.17
C ALA A 246 8.13 8.67 12.49
N ALA A 247 9.33 9.27 12.54
CA ALA A 247 10.56 8.67 12.02
C ALA A 247 10.96 7.40 12.78
N VAL A 248 10.74 7.33 14.10
CA VAL A 248 10.97 6.11 14.87
C VAL A 248 9.94 5.03 14.49
N ALA A 249 8.67 5.40 14.37
CA ALA A 249 7.59 4.49 13.98
C ALA A 249 7.78 3.92 12.56
N GLU A 250 8.44 4.66 11.67
CA GLU A 250 8.70 4.27 10.27
C GLU A 250 9.65 3.06 10.13
N THR A 251 10.48 2.81 11.13
CA THR A 251 11.57 1.83 11.06
C THR A 251 11.10 0.43 10.64
N SER A 252 9.95 -0.05 11.14
CA SER A 252 9.41 -1.35 10.76
C SER A 252 8.94 -1.40 9.30
N GLY A 253 8.42 -0.28 8.77
CA GLY A 253 8.07 -0.15 7.35
C GLY A 253 9.29 -0.20 6.45
N ILE A 254 10.39 0.45 6.85
CA ILE A 254 11.67 0.37 6.14
C ILE A 254 12.24 -1.04 6.18
N LEU A 255 12.23 -1.70 7.34
CA LEU A 255 12.73 -3.08 7.46
C LEU A 255 11.96 -4.04 6.55
N ALA A 256 10.63 -3.89 6.47
CA ALA A 256 9.81 -4.67 5.56
C ALA A 256 10.14 -4.41 4.08
N LEU A 257 10.31 -3.14 3.70
CA LEU A 257 10.76 -2.78 2.36
C LEU A 257 12.13 -3.38 2.04
N VAL A 258 13.07 -3.35 2.97
CA VAL A 258 14.40 -3.98 2.81
C VAL A 258 14.26 -5.47 2.55
N VAL A 259 13.43 -6.18 3.33
CA VAL A 259 13.19 -7.62 3.09
C VAL A 259 12.58 -7.87 1.71
N ALA A 260 11.59 -7.07 1.30
CA ALA A 260 11.00 -7.18 -0.03
C ALA A 260 12.05 -6.96 -1.14
N LEU A 261 12.89 -5.94 -1.02
CA LEU A 261 13.94 -5.66 -1.99
C LEU A 261 15.03 -6.74 -2.01
N ILE A 262 15.38 -7.34 -0.87
CA ILE A 262 16.30 -8.48 -0.81
C ILE A 262 15.70 -9.67 -1.57
N LEU A 263 14.42 -10.00 -1.35
CA LEU A 263 13.76 -11.10 -2.05
C LEU A 263 13.67 -10.89 -3.57
N LEU A 264 13.57 -9.64 -4.02
CA LEU A 264 13.49 -9.28 -5.44
C LEU A 264 14.86 -9.21 -6.11
N PHE A 265 15.85 -8.55 -5.50
CA PHE A 265 17.09 -8.17 -6.17
C PHE A 265 18.36 -8.82 -5.60
N GLY A 266 18.32 -9.31 -4.36
CA GLY A 266 19.49 -9.84 -3.66
C GLY A 266 19.19 -11.18 -2.99
N ASN A 267 18.39 -12.01 -3.65
CA ASN A 267 17.74 -13.16 -3.02
C ASN A 267 18.78 -14.23 -2.61
N PRO A 268 19.00 -14.46 -1.30
CA PRO A 268 20.04 -15.39 -0.83
C PRO A 268 19.66 -16.86 -1.04
N LEU A 269 18.41 -17.15 -1.44
CA LEU A 269 17.92 -18.50 -1.69
C LEU A 269 18.36 -19.05 -3.06
N VAL A 270 18.92 -18.19 -3.90
CA VAL A 270 19.43 -18.52 -5.24
C VAL A 270 20.84 -17.95 -5.40
N VAL A 271 21.69 -18.64 -6.16
CA VAL A 271 23.07 -18.23 -6.43
C VAL A 271 23.29 -18.17 -7.93
N GLN A 272 23.91 -17.10 -8.40
CA GLN A 272 24.36 -16.99 -9.78
C GLN A 272 25.64 -17.80 -9.97
N SER A 273 25.56 -18.91 -10.72
CA SER A 273 26.68 -19.76 -11.10
C SER A 273 26.98 -19.57 -12.58
N GLY A 274 27.89 -18.65 -12.89
CA GLY A 274 28.17 -18.23 -14.27
C GLY A 274 26.97 -17.52 -14.91
N SER A 275 26.49 -18.03 -16.04
CA SER A 275 25.32 -17.50 -16.76
C SER A 275 23.99 -18.11 -16.31
N VAL A 276 24.00 -19.00 -15.30
CA VAL A 276 22.81 -19.74 -14.86
C VAL A 276 22.55 -19.49 -13.37
N VAL A 277 21.29 -19.35 -13.00
CA VAL A 277 20.86 -19.24 -11.60
C VAL A 277 20.55 -20.63 -11.07
N VAL A 278 21.14 -20.99 -9.93
CA VAL A 278 20.91 -22.27 -9.25
C VAL A 278 20.37 -22.02 -7.85
N ILE A 279 19.71 -23.03 -7.29
CA ILE A 279 19.27 -22.99 -5.89
C ILE A 279 20.51 -22.89 -5.01
N ALA A 280 20.48 -21.99 -4.02
CA ALA A 280 21.52 -21.94 -3.00
C ALA A 280 21.52 -23.27 -2.23
N MET A 281 22.30 -24.26 -2.68
CA MET A 281 22.64 -25.37 -1.80
C MET A 281 23.47 -24.76 -0.68
N ALA A 282 23.06 -25.01 0.57
CA ALA A 282 23.90 -24.71 1.72
C ALA A 282 25.31 -25.16 1.39
N ALA A 283 26.25 -24.22 1.35
CA ALA A 283 27.65 -24.55 1.48
C ALA A 283 27.78 -25.22 2.85
N VAL A 284 27.67 -26.55 2.87
CA VAL A 284 28.08 -27.41 3.98
C VAL A 284 29.57 -27.64 3.84
#